data_AF-A0A2E9WHR7-F1
#
_entry.id   AF-A0A2E9WHR7-F1
#
_cell.length_a   1.000
_cell.length_b   1.000
_cell.length_c   1.000
_cell.angle_alpha   90.00
_cell.angle_beta   90.00
_cell.angle_gamma   90.00
#
_symmetry.space_group_name_H-M   'P 1'
#
loop_
_entity.id
_entity.type
_entity.pdbx_description
1 polymer ?
#
loop_
_entity_poly.entity_id
_entity_poly.type
_entity_poly.pdbx_seq_one_letter_code
_entity_poly.pdbx_strand_id
1 'polypeptide(L)'
;MPVGNSDRGVGLGAGEIMLFSDLSYQKFDWWHAEIPDAYQPGTNLAEEFEHEGLFTNKSINLGLTIGLSDYWNVTLSQILIDRCMEWEGPVWASEDVGFNPDIHNVGDSKTVHHRSECASTDFIDMNGNVNAFGGYLGDTKINFKYLLLNQGKGPGSRMFIGAGLTIPKKYTLTDSPWSTTIYDHDNNPNTPNIETFSPH
;
A
#
# COMPACT_ATOMS: atom_id res chain seq x y z
N MET A 1 -2.93 -15.22 1.37
CA MET A 1 -3.32 -16.11 2.48
C MET A 1 -2.62 -15.61 3.75
N PRO A 2 -3.30 -15.48 4.90
CA PRO A 2 -2.62 -15.08 6.13
C PRO A 2 -1.74 -16.24 6.59
N VAL A 3 -0.43 -16.14 6.33
CA VAL A 3 0.55 -16.97 7.00
C VAL A 3 0.57 -16.54 8.47
N GLY A 4 0.48 -17.49 9.39
CA GLY A 4 0.60 -17.20 10.81
C GLY A 4 1.98 -16.61 11.13
N ASN A 5 2.06 -15.70 12.10
CA ASN A 5 3.35 -15.16 12.52
C ASN A 5 4.19 -16.24 13.22
N SER A 6 5.50 -16.23 12.98
CA SER A 6 6.46 -17.17 13.56
C SER A 6 6.63 -17.04 15.09
N ASP A 7 6.16 -15.94 15.69
CA ASP A 7 6.22 -15.70 17.13
C ASP A 7 5.03 -16.30 17.91
N ARG A 8 4.09 -16.97 17.23
CA ARG A 8 2.89 -17.52 17.86
C ARG A 8 3.20 -18.86 18.53
N GLY A 9 2.82 -18.98 19.81
CA GLY A 9 2.85 -20.24 20.56
C GLY A 9 4.16 -20.59 21.25
N VAL A 10 5.17 -19.72 21.19
CA VAL A 10 6.44 -19.90 21.92
C VAL A 10 6.46 -19.06 23.19
N GLY A 11 6.76 -19.71 24.32
CA GLY A 11 7.01 -19.05 25.60
C GLY A 11 8.49 -19.10 25.91
N LEU A 12 9.06 -17.96 26.28
CA LEU A 12 10.46 -17.83 26.66
C LEU A 12 10.60 -17.80 28.18
N GLY A 13 11.62 -18.49 28.69
CA GLY A 13 12.08 -18.39 30.07
C GLY A 13 12.85 -17.09 30.33
N ALA A 14 13.17 -16.83 31.60
CA ALA A 14 13.93 -15.65 31.99
C ALA A 14 15.28 -15.57 31.26
N GLY A 15 15.53 -14.45 30.59
CA GLY A 15 16.76 -14.19 29.83
C GLY A 15 16.84 -14.88 28.46
N GLU A 16 15.86 -15.70 28.09
CA GLU A 16 15.81 -16.28 26.74
C GLU A 16 15.40 -15.21 25.72
N ILE A 17 16.01 -15.28 24.54
CA ILE A 17 15.80 -14.35 23.44
C ILE A 17 15.40 -15.15 22.20
N MET A 18 14.36 -14.68 21.53
CA MET A 18 13.96 -15.15 20.21
C MET A 18 14.06 -14.01 19.22
N LEU A 19 14.72 -14.29 18.09
CA LEU A 19 14.65 -13.49 16.89
C LEU A 19 13.76 -14.21 15.89
N PHE A 20 12.91 -13.47 15.20
CA PHE A 20 12.04 -14.03 14.18
C PHE A 20 11.89 -13.07 12.99
N SER A 21 11.54 -13.66 11.85
CA SER A 21 11.30 -12.95 10.60
C SER A 21 10.18 -13.65 9.84
N ASP A 22 9.16 -12.89 9.44
CA ASP A 22 8.11 -13.37 8.54
C ASP A 22 8.27 -12.69 7.18
N LEU A 23 8.49 -13.47 6.12
CA LEU A 23 8.61 -12.99 4.75
C LEU A 23 7.32 -13.28 3.99
N SER A 24 6.79 -12.28 3.29
CA SER A 24 5.71 -12.44 2.33
C SER A 24 6.06 -11.72 1.04
N TYR A 25 5.95 -12.46 -0.06
CA TYR A 25 6.19 -11.98 -1.41
C TYR A 25 4.99 -12.33 -2.27
N GLN A 26 4.45 -11.33 -2.96
CA GLN A 26 3.40 -11.50 -3.96
C GLN A 26 3.82 -10.75 -5.20
N LYS A 27 3.65 -11.40 -6.35
CA LYS A 27 3.81 -10.78 -7.66
C LYS A 27 2.74 -11.37 -8.57
N PHE A 28 1.88 -10.52 -9.12
CA PHE A 28 0.85 -10.93 -10.06
C PHE A 28 0.47 -9.77 -10.97
N ASP A 29 -0.03 -10.11 -12.15
CA ASP A 29 -0.53 -9.14 -13.12
C ASP A 29 -1.99 -8.81 -12.77
N TRP A 30 -2.32 -7.53 -12.73
CA TRP A 30 -3.68 -7.05 -12.53
C TRP A 30 -4.24 -6.52 -13.85
N TRP A 31 -5.54 -6.70 -14.08
CA TRP A 31 -6.19 -6.31 -15.32
C TRP A 31 -7.67 -5.98 -15.10
N HIS A 32 -8.21 -5.03 -15.87
CA HIS A 32 -9.63 -4.94 -16.19
C HIS A 32 -9.87 -4.41 -17.60
N ALA A 33 -11.05 -4.71 -18.16
CA ALA A 33 -11.47 -4.21 -19.46
C ALA A 33 -11.67 -2.69 -19.46
N GLU A 34 -11.78 -2.10 -20.65
CA GLU A 34 -12.13 -0.69 -20.85
C GLU A 34 -13.36 -0.28 -20.01
N ILE A 35 -13.35 0.96 -19.52
CA ILE A 35 -14.47 1.54 -18.80
C ILE A 35 -15.29 2.39 -19.78
N PRO A 36 -16.57 2.07 -20.03
CA PRO A 36 -17.43 2.92 -20.85
C PRO A 36 -17.50 4.34 -20.30
N ASP A 37 -17.55 5.32 -21.20
CA ASP A 37 -17.64 6.75 -20.87
C ASP A 37 -16.44 7.31 -20.08
N ALA A 38 -15.30 6.61 -20.07
CA ALA A 38 -14.03 7.16 -19.61
C ALA A 38 -13.32 7.91 -20.75
N TYR A 39 -12.66 9.02 -20.41
CA TYR A 39 -11.94 9.88 -21.35
C TYR A 39 -10.49 10.02 -20.90
N GLN A 40 -9.59 10.13 -21.87
CA GLN A 40 -8.17 10.37 -21.60
C GLN A 40 -8.01 11.75 -20.91
N PRO A 41 -7.15 11.86 -19.88
CA PRO A 41 -6.98 13.09 -19.10
C PRO A 41 -6.78 14.31 -19.99
N GLY A 42 -7.45 15.43 -19.70
CA GLY A 42 -7.27 16.68 -20.45
C GLY A 42 -7.82 16.70 -21.89
N THR A 43 -8.50 15.64 -22.33
CA THR A 43 -9.01 15.53 -23.71
C THR A 43 -10.46 15.05 -23.79
N ASN A 44 -11.06 15.18 -24.98
CA ASN A 44 -12.38 14.63 -25.31
C ASN A 44 -12.27 13.26 -26.02
N LEU A 45 -11.12 12.59 -25.88
CA LEU A 45 -10.88 11.28 -26.49
C LEU A 45 -11.28 10.19 -25.51
N ALA A 46 -12.08 9.24 -25.98
CA ALA A 46 -12.46 8.09 -25.18
C ALA A 46 -11.23 7.23 -24.82
N GLU A 47 -11.32 6.58 -23.67
CA GLU A 47 -10.30 5.70 -23.13
C GLU A 47 -10.53 4.26 -23.62
N GLU A 48 -10.30 4.04 -24.92
CA GLU A 48 -10.61 2.78 -25.64
C GLU A 48 -9.49 1.73 -25.52
N PHE A 49 -9.00 1.49 -24.31
CA PHE A 49 -7.96 0.50 -24.05
C PHE A 49 -8.18 -0.25 -22.75
N GLU A 50 -7.59 -1.45 -22.67
CA GLU A 50 -7.61 -2.28 -21.46
C GLU A 50 -6.63 -1.75 -20.42
N HIS A 51 -6.94 -1.99 -19.15
CA HIS A 51 -6.15 -1.53 -18.01
C HIS A 51 -5.39 -2.68 -17.41
N GLU A 52 -4.07 -2.62 -17.48
CA GLU A 52 -3.24 -3.65 -16.90
C GLU A 52 -1.94 -3.13 -16.29
N GLY A 53 -1.37 -3.98 -15.47
CA GLY A 53 0.01 -3.82 -15.05
C GLY A 53 0.37 -4.82 -13.98
N LEU A 54 1.41 -4.49 -13.23
CA LEU A 54 2.04 -5.42 -12.30
C LEU A 54 1.83 -5.00 -10.85
N PHE A 55 1.34 -5.92 -10.03
CA PHE A 55 1.35 -5.76 -8.58
C PHE A 55 2.53 -6.51 -7.98
N THR A 56 3.36 -5.79 -7.22
CA THR A 56 4.43 -6.37 -6.43
C THR A 56 4.27 -5.98 -4.96
N ASN A 57 4.26 -6.95 -4.06
CA ASN A 57 4.23 -6.72 -2.62
C ASN A 57 5.33 -7.55 -1.95
N LYS A 58 6.29 -6.86 -1.34
CA LYS A 58 7.38 -7.41 -0.55
C LYS A 58 7.20 -6.93 0.88
N SER A 59 6.97 -7.84 1.81
CA SER A 59 6.89 -7.49 3.22
C SER A 59 7.73 -8.42 4.07
N ILE A 60 8.51 -7.83 4.97
CA ILE A 60 9.30 -8.54 5.97
C ILE A 60 8.92 -8.02 7.36
N ASN A 61 8.45 -8.88 8.24
CA ASN A 61 8.19 -8.56 9.63
C ASN A 61 9.36 -9.06 10.48
N LEU A 62 10.18 -8.15 11.00
CA LEU A 62 11.28 -8.49 11.90
C LEU A 62 10.82 -8.34 13.34
N GLY A 63 11.18 -9.28 14.20
CA GLY A 63 10.86 -9.16 15.61
C GLY A 63 11.86 -9.81 16.56
N LEU A 64 11.80 -9.30 17.78
CA LEU A 64 12.61 -9.68 18.92
C LEU A 64 11.66 -9.94 20.08
N THR A 65 11.71 -11.13 20.66
CA THR A 65 11.04 -11.45 21.92
C THR A 65 12.07 -11.73 23.00
N ILE A 66 11.89 -11.11 24.17
CA ILE A 66 12.72 -11.31 25.35
C ILE A 66 11.84 -11.86 26.46
N GLY A 67 12.27 -12.95 27.09
CA GLY A 67 11.71 -13.42 28.35
C GLY A 67 12.21 -12.58 29.51
N LEU A 68 11.37 -11.69 30.05
CA LEU A 68 11.71 -10.91 31.24
C LEU A 68 11.71 -11.77 32.51
N SER A 69 10.89 -12.82 32.52
CA SER A 69 10.83 -13.87 33.54
C SER A 69 10.27 -15.15 32.91
N ASP A 70 10.15 -16.23 33.68
CA ASP A 70 9.52 -17.48 33.23
C ASP A 70 8.02 -17.34 32.89
N TYR A 71 7.42 -16.18 33.18
CA TYR A 71 6.01 -15.90 32.93
C TYR A 71 5.77 -14.71 32.00
N TRP A 72 6.72 -13.78 31.87
CA TRP A 72 6.55 -12.55 31.11
C TRP A 72 7.44 -12.52 29.89
N ASN A 73 6.85 -12.31 28.72
CA ASN A 73 7.57 -12.09 27.48
C ASN A 73 7.18 -10.73 26.89
N VAL A 74 8.18 -10.03 26.35
CA VAL A 74 7.97 -8.78 25.61
C VAL A 74 8.48 -8.98 24.19
N THR A 75 7.62 -8.68 23.23
CA THR A 75 7.93 -8.74 21.80
C THR A 75 7.92 -7.34 21.21
N LEU A 76 9.01 -6.94 20.57
CA LEU A 76 9.07 -5.80 19.67
C LEU A 76 9.07 -6.33 18.24
N SER A 77 8.20 -5.81 17.38
CA SER A 77 8.21 -6.13 15.94
C SER A 77 8.07 -4.89 15.08
N GLN A 78 8.79 -4.89 13.97
CA GLN A 78 8.79 -3.85 12.95
C GLN A 78 8.60 -4.51 11.60
N ILE A 79 7.55 -4.10 10.88
CA ILE A 79 7.35 -4.53 9.50
C ILE A 79 8.03 -3.54 8.54
N LEU A 80 8.76 -4.06 7.56
CA LEU A 80 9.17 -3.31 6.38
C LEU A 80 8.36 -3.82 5.20
N ILE A 81 7.83 -2.89 4.40
CA ILE A 81 6.96 -3.19 3.27
C ILE A 81 7.41 -2.32 2.11
N ASP A 82 7.47 -2.92 0.93
CA ASP A 82 7.50 -2.24 -0.34
C ASP A 82 6.41 -2.84 -1.21
N ARG A 83 5.43 -2.01 -1.57
CA ARG A 83 4.29 -2.40 -2.38
C ARG A 83 4.18 -1.43 -3.54
N CYS A 84 4.16 -1.96 -4.75
CA CYS A 84 4.05 -1.18 -5.97
C CYS A 84 2.89 -1.71 -6.82
N MET A 85 2.11 -0.78 -7.34
CA MET A 85 1.21 -0.96 -8.47
C MET A 85 1.90 -0.31 -9.66
N GLU A 86 2.37 -1.10 -10.60
CA GLU A 86 2.94 -0.61 -11.86
C GLU A 86 1.84 -0.57 -12.91
N TRP A 87 1.81 0.50 -13.70
CA TRP A 87 0.94 0.70 -14.85
C TRP A 87 1.71 0.34 -16.13
N GLU A 88 1.19 -0.61 -16.90
CA GLU A 88 1.81 -1.05 -18.16
C GLU A 88 1.00 -0.63 -19.41
N GLY A 89 -0.16 -0.01 -19.22
CA GLY A 89 -0.98 0.49 -20.32
C GLY A 89 -0.45 1.80 -20.94
N PRO A 90 -1.25 2.41 -21.84
CA PRO A 90 -0.81 3.55 -22.63
C PRO A 90 -0.38 4.78 -21.80
N VAL A 91 0.69 5.44 -22.25
CA VAL A 91 1.22 6.69 -21.71
C VAL A 91 1.35 7.74 -22.80
N TRP A 92 1.43 9.01 -22.43
CA TRP A 92 1.59 10.14 -23.34
C TRP A 92 2.98 10.17 -23.99
N ALA A 93 3.01 10.30 -25.31
CA ALA A 93 4.15 10.63 -26.13
C ALA A 93 3.93 12.01 -26.79
N SER A 94 5.02 12.68 -27.16
CA SER A 94 4.98 14.05 -27.69
C SER A 94 4.19 14.20 -28.99
N GLU A 95 4.07 13.11 -29.74
CA GLU A 95 3.41 12.99 -31.03
C GLU A 95 1.93 12.57 -30.95
N ASP A 96 1.44 12.26 -29.75
CA ASP A 96 0.08 11.77 -29.58
C ASP A 96 -0.97 12.84 -29.87
N VAL A 97 -2.08 12.42 -30.48
CA VAL A 97 -3.27 13.27 -30.64
C VAL A 97 -3.83 13.58 -29.25
N GLY A 98 -4.03 14.87 -28.95
CA GLY A 98 -4.52 15.32 -27.65
C GLY A 98 -3.41 15.61 -26.63
N PHE A 99 -2.13 15.31 -26.94
CA PHE A 99 -1.03 15.69 -26.08
C PHE A 99 -0.94 17.23 -25.97
N ASN A 100 -1.00 17.73 -24.74
CA ASN A 100 -0.78 19.13 -24.43
C ASN A 100 0.36 19.24 -23.41
N PRO A 101 1.52 19.82 -23.77
CA PRO A 101 2.66 19.95 -22.86
C PRO A 101 2.41 20.88 -21.67
N ASP A 102 1.35 21.70 -21.71
CA ASP A 102 0.93 22.52 -20.57
C ASP A 102 0.16 21.69 -19.52
N ILE A 103 -0.29 20.48 -19.86
CA ILE A 103 -1.12 19.61 -19.03
C ILE A 103 -0.44 18.26 -18.75
N HIS A 104 0.31 17.70 -19.71
CA HIS A 104 0.90 16.36 -19.63
C HIS A 104 2.40 16.39 -19.87
N ASN A 105 3.12 15.54 -19.15
CA ASN A 105 4.50 15.18 -19.45
C ASN A 105 4.55 13.87 -20.26
N VAL A 106 5.63 13.70 -21.03
CA VAL A 106 5.88 12.42 -21.71
C VAL A 106 6.10 11.33 -20.66
N GLY A 107 5.34 10.23 -20.78
CA GLY A 107 5.32 9.13 -19.81
C GLY A 107 4.19 9.21 -18.79
N ASP A 108 3.43 10.31 -18.74
CA ASP A 108 2.23 10.37 -17.91
C ASP A 108 1.18 9.38 -18.43
N SER A 109 0.38 8.82 -17.52
CA SER A 109 -0.65 7.86 -17.86
C SER A 109 -1.74 8.47 -18.74
N LYS A 110 -2.19 7.75 -19.77
CA LYS A 110 -3.36 8.15 -20.60
C LYS A 110 -4.69 7.78 -19.97
N THR A 111 -4.68 7.09 -18.83
CA THR A 111 -5.90 6.78 -18.08
C THR A 111 -6.12 7.79 -16.98
N VAL A 112 -7.37 8.19 -16.78
CA VAL A 112 -7.76 9.06 -15.66
C VAL A 112 -7.78 8.33 -14.32
N HIS A 113 -7.47 7.03 -14.25
CA HIS A 113 -7.68 6.25 -13.03
C HIS A 113 -6.62 5.22 -12.68
N HIS A 114 -5.55 5.09 -13.47
CA HIS A 114 -4.36 4.30 -13.09
C HIS A 114 -3.05 5.03 -13.32
N ARG A 115 -2.05 4.66 -12.53
CA ARG A 115 -0.68 5.16 -12.60
C ARG A 115 0.25 4.18 -11.92
N SER A 116 1.55 4.30 -12.21
CA SER A 116 2.59 3.62 -11.44
C SER A 116 2.79 4.32 -10.10
N GLU A 117 2.61 3.60 -9.00
CA GLU A 117 2.77 4.13 -7.64
C GLU A 117 3.34 3.07 -6.69
N CYS A 118 4.27 3.49 -5.85
CA CYS A 118 4.89 2.65 -4.83
C CYS A 118 4.72 3.26 -3.44
N ALA A 119 4.44 2.40 -2.45
CA ALA A 119 4.35 2.78 -1.05
C ALA A 119 5.67 3.35 -0.49
N SER A 120 6.79 3.14 -1.19
CA SER A 120 8.13 3.58 -0.78
C SER A 120 8.46 5.04 -1.15
N THR A 121 7.65 5.69 -1.97
CA THR A 121 7.86 7.06 -2.47
C THR A 121 6.68 7.95 -2.15
N ASP A 122 6.93 9.25 -1.95
CA ASP A 122 5.86 10.23 -1.82
C ASP A 122 5.09 10.36 -3.13
N PHE A 123 3.80 10.63 -3.04
CA PHE A 123 2.95 10.99 -4.18
C PHE A 123 2.66 12.50 -4.14
N ILE A 124 3.07 13.21 -5.19
CA ILE A 124 2.97 14.66 -5.31
C ILE A 124 2.15 14.97 -6.57
N ASP A 125 1.10 15.79 -6.44
CA ASP A 125 0.31 16.23 -7.59
C ASP A 125 1.03 17.29 -8.44
N MET A 126 0.41 17.62 -9.58
CA MET A 126 0.88 18.66 -10.50
C MET A 126 0.94 20.06 -9.89
N ASN A 127 0.21 20.31 -8.79
CA ASN A 127 0.21 21.58 -8.08
C ASN A 127 1.30 21.64 -6.98
N GLY A 128 2.07 20.55 -6.80
CA GLY A 128 3.12 20.43 -5.80
C GLY A 128 2.61 20.05 -4.41
N ASN A 129 1.36 19.61 -4.27
CA ASN A 129 0.83 19.12 -3.00
C ASN A 129 1.19 17.65 -2.82
N VAL A 130 1.62 17.28 -1.61
CA VAL A 130 1.86 15.89 -1.24
C VAL A 130 0.52 15.25 -0.88
N ASN A 131 0.12 14.24 -1.64
CA ASN A 131 -1.13 13.48 -1.48
C ASN A 131 -0.93 12.15 -0.73
N ALA A 132 0.28 11.59 -0.79
CA ALA A 132 0.67 10.46 0.03
C ALA A 132 2.11 10.60 0.50
N PHE A 133 2.35 10.38 1.79
CA PHE A 133 3.71 10.20 2.30
C PHE A 133 4.11 8.74 2.16
N GLY A 134 5.19 8.47 1.45
CA GLY A 134 5.74 7.14 1.24
C GLY A 134 6.86 6.78 2.23
N GLY A 135 7.08 5.49 2.36
CA GLY A 135 8.24 4.94 3.04
C GLY A 135 8.11 3.44 3.31
N TYR A 136 9.23 2.84 3.68
CA TYR A 136 9.32 1.38 3.82
C TYR A 136 8.85 0.84 5.17
N LEU A 137 8.76 1.66 6.21
CA LEU A 137 8.44 1.16 7.57
C LEU A 137 6.93 1.15 7.80
N GLY A 138 6.35 -0.01 8.11
CA GLY A 138 5.01 -0.03 8.67
C GLY A 138 4.99 0.24 10.17
N ASP A 139 3.85 -0.03 10.80
CA ASP A 139 3.65 0.22 12.22
C ASP A 139 4.62 -0.58 13.10
N THR A 140 5.09 0.06 14.17
CA THR A 140 5.87 -0.62 15.21
C THR A 140 4.90 -1.23 16.21
N LYS A 141 5.10 -2.51 16.56
CA LYS A 141 4.24 -3.20 17.55
C LYS A 141 5.06 -3.65 18.75
N ILE A 142 4.50 -3.42 19.94
CA ILE A 142 5.05 -3.89 21.21
C ILE A 142 3.99 -4.76 21.87
N ASN A 143 4.28 -6.03 22.11
CA ASN A 143 3.35 -6.96 22.74
C ASN A 143 3.92 -7.48 24.06
N PHE A 144 3.12 -7.43 25.11
CA PHE A 144 3.38 -8.03 26.41
C PHE A 144 2.53 -9.29 26.55
N LYS A 145 3.15 -10.44 26.76
CA LYS A 145 2.48 -11.72 26.93
C LYS A 145 2.81 -12.29 28.31
N TYR A 146 1.77 -12.64 29.07
CA TYR A 146 1.85 -13.38 30.31
C TYR A 146 1.43 -14.84 30.09
N LEU A 147 2.26 -15.76 30.57
CA LEU A 147 2.05 -17.20 30.45
C LEU A 147 1.24 -17.72 31.65
N LEU A 148 -0.03 -18.07 31.41
CA LEU A 148 -0.97 -18.60 32.41
C LEU A 148 -0.75 -20.09 32.69
N LEU A 149 -0.49 -20.86 31.64
CA LEU A 149 -0.22 -22.30 31.72
C LEU A 149 1.09 -22.59 31.01
N ASN A 150 2.08 -23.08 31.76
CA ASN A 150 3.39 -23.45 31.25
C ASN A 150 3.65 -24.94 31.51
N GLN A 151 3.59 -25.79 30.48
CA GLN A 151 4.07 -27.18 30.58
C GLN A 151 5.60 -27.32 30.47
N GLY A 152 6.33 -26.21 30.54
CA GLY A 152 7.78 -26.18 30.42
C GLY A 152 8.25 -26.36 28.98
N LYS A 153 9.51 -26.77 28.81
CA LYS A 153 10.11 -27.06 27.50
C LYS A 153 9.59 -28.39 26.97
N GLY A 154 9.11 -28.41 25.73
CA GLY A 154 8.59 -29.62 25.05
C GLY A 154 7.14 -29.51 24.58
N PRO A 155 6.56 -30.60 24.05
CA PRO A 155 5.14 -30.63 23.69
C PRO A 155 4.26 -30.36 24.91
N GLY A 156 3.24 -29.52 24.74
CA GLY A 156 2.35 -29.24 25.86
C GLY A 156 1.41 -28.05 25.65
N SER A 157 0.36 -28.01 26.45
CA SER A 157 -0.61 -26.92 26.43
C SER A 157 0.02 -25.64 26.99
N ARG A 158 -0.11 -24.54 26.25
CA ARG A 158 0.32 -23.21 26.66
C ARG A 158 -0.84 -22.25 26.51
N MET A 159 -1.07 -21.44 27.54
CA MET A 159 -2.08 -20.39 27.49
C MET A 159 -1.41 -19.06 27.80
N PHE A 160 -1.60 -18.09 26.92
CA PHE A 160 -1.09 -16.73 27.09
C PHE A 160 -2.25 -15.76 27.16
N ILE A 161 -2.13 -14.76 28.02
CA ILE A 161 -2.90 -13.52 27.93
C ILE A 161 -1.93 -12.40 27.61
N GLY A 162 -2.34 -11.40 26.83
CA GLY A 162 -1.43 -10.33 26.47
C GLY A 162 -2.12 -9.04 26.12
N ALA A 163 -1.35 -7.97 26.16
CA ALA A 163 -1.72 -6.64 25.71
C ALA A 163 -0.69 -6.16 24.68
N GLY A 164 -1.15 -5.39 23.70
CA GLY A 164 -0.30 -4.88 22.62
C GLY A 164 -0.50 -3.39 22.41
N LEU A 165 0.59 -2.69 22.07
CA LEU A 165 0.59 -1.33 21.58
C LEU A 165 1.02 -1.33 20.11
N THR A 166 0.27 -0.65 19.27
CA THR A 166 0.64 -0.37 17.87
C THR A 166 0.92 1.12 17.73
N ILE A 167 2.11 1.45 17.26
CA ILE A 167 2.55 2.83 17.02
C ILE A 167 2.50 3.06 15.50
N PRO A 168 1.54 3.87 15.01
CA PRO A 168 1.39 4.11 13.59
C PRO A 168 2.56 4.92 13.03
N LYS A 169 2.94 4.65 11.78
CA LYS A 169 3.87 5.51 11.03
C LYS A 169 3.15 6.64 10.32
N LYS A 170 3.93 7.61 9.83
CA LYS A 170 3.42 8.80 9.13
C LYS A 170 3.19 8.57 7.63
N TYR A 171 3.38 7.35 7.13
CA TYR A 171 3.14 7.03 5.73
C TYR A 171 1.64 6.81 5.53
N THR A 172 0.97 7.88 5.15
CA THR A 172 -0.48 7.97 5.05
C THR A 172 -0.85 8.84 3.87
N LEU A 173 -2.07 8.64 3.38
CA LEU A 173 -2.75 9.61 2.54
C LEU A 173 -2.97 10.89 3.35
N THR A 174 -2.72 12.03 2.72
CA THR A 174 -2.96 13.37 3.28
C THR A 174 -4.30 13.93 2.85
N ASP A 175 -4.84 13.45 1.74
CA ASP A 175 -6.16 13.78 1.21
C ASP A 175 -6.85 12.53 0.62
N SER A 176 -8.07 12.71 0.12
CA SER A 176 -8.75 11.75 -0.74
C SER A 176 -7.80 11.29 -1.85
N PRO A 177 -7.72 9.99 -2.17
CA PRO A 177 -6.97 9.55 -3.33
C PRO A 177 -7.61 10.00 -4.64
N TRP A 178 -8.85 10.49 -4.60
CA TRP A 178 -9.64 10.96 -5.73
C TRP A 178 -9.80 12.48 -5.67
N SER A 179 -9.41 13.14 -6.75
CA SER A 179 -9.78 14.51 -7.07
C SER A 179 -11.08 14.52 -7.87
N THR A 180 -11.92 15.52 -7.62
CA THR A 180 -13.10 15.80 -8.45
C THR A 180 -12.74 16.90 -9.42
N THR A 181 -12.74 16.57 -10.71
CA THR A 181 -12.54 17.54 -11.78
C THR A 181 -13.85 17.75 -12.51
N ILE A 182 -14.27 19.00 -12.61
CA ILE A 182 -15.39 19.39 -13.48
C ILE A 182 -14.77 19.65 -14.85
N TYR A 183 -14.95 18.70 -15.76
CA TYR A 183 -14.41 18.78 -17.12
C TYR A 183 -15.51 19.14 -18.12
N ASP A 184 -15.28 20.22 -18.88
CA ASP A 184 -16.05 20.52 -20.08
C ASP A 184 -15.53 19.63 -21.20
N HIS A 185 -16.22 18.51 -21.42
CA HIS A 185 -15.80 17.45 -22.34
C HIS A 185 -16.11 17.74 -23.81
N ASP A 186 -16.71 18.87 -24.15
CA ASP A 186 -17.08 19.16 -25.54
C ASP A 186 -17.01 20.63 -25.94
N ASN A 187 -16.54 21.51 -25.05
CA ASN A 187 -16.47 22.96 -25.25
C ASN A 187 -17.82 23.57 -25.69
N ASN A 188 -18.93 22.90 -25.35
CA ASN A 188 -20.27 23.33 -25.71
C ASN A 188 -20.97 23.88 -24.45
N PRO A 189 -21.35 25.17 -24.43
CA PRO A 189 -21.91 25.79 -23.24
C PRO A 189 -23.31 25.28 -22.86
N ASN A 190 -23.92 24.43 -23.69
CA ASN A 190 -25.27 23.87 -23.47
C ASN A 190 -25.25 22.42 -22.94
N THR A 191 -24.08 21.78 -22.93
CA THR A 191 -23.90 20.43 -22.38
C THR A 191 -23.39 20.56 -20.95
N PRO A 192 -23.96 19.77 -20.01
CA PRO A 192 -23.45 19.77 -18.64
C PRO A 192 -22.00 19.28 -18.62
N ASN A 193 -21.15 19.99 -17.88
CA ASN A 193 -19.81 19.51 -17.57
C ASN A 193 -19.91 18.15 -16.85
N ILE A 194 -18.95 17.28 -17.10
CA ILE A 194 -18.87 15.97 -16.47
C ILE A 194 -18.08 16.13 -15.18
N GLU A 195 -18.64 15.65 -14.07
CA GLU A 195 -17.87 15.43 -12.85
C GLU A 195 -17.10 14.12 -13.01
N THR A 196 -15.79 14.21 -13.20
CA THR A 196 -14.91 13.04 -13.24
C THR A 196 -14.17 12.90 -11.93
N PHE A 197 -14.07 11.66 -11.45
CA PHE A 197 -13.22 11.31 -10.33
C PHE A 197 -11.92 10.76 -10.90
N SER A 198 -10.85 11.53 -10.78
CA SER A 198 -9.52 11.11 -11.20
C SER A 198 -8.65 10.99 -9.96
N PRO A 199 -7.80 9.95 -9.83
CA PRO A 199 -6.71 9.99 -8.91
C PRO A 199 -5.91 11.27 -9.15
N HIS A 200 -5.44 11.88 -8.07
CA HIS A 200 -4.56 13.06 -8.15
C HIS A 200 -3.32 12.84 -9.01
#